data_AF-A0A2X0IK76-F1
#
_entry.id   AF-A0A2X0IK76-F1
#
_cell.length_a   1.000
_cell.length_b   1.000
_cell.length_c   1.000
_cell.angle_alpha   90.00
_cell.angle_beta   90.00
_cell.angle_gamma   90.00
#
_symmetry.space_group_name_H-M   'P 1'
#
loop_
_entity.id
_entity.type
_entity.pdbx_description
1 polymer ?
#
loop_
_entity_poly.entity_id
_entity_poly.type
_entity_poly.pdbx_seq_one_letter_code
_entity_poly.pdbx_strand_id
1 'polypeptide(L)'
;MTSDGEAQLRADRLLVAEAHDVAEGWHFLTVENLAPNGRADALLYEEALDAFDRAVGTRECRHRGRVHGLTFGIRGDHAEQRIAWLRRRLEALRPPALPGFGTWDIRDGAR
;
A
#
# COMPACT_ATOMS: atom_id res chain seq x y z
N MET A 1 25.33 14.61 -16.20
CA MET A 1 25.74 13.60 -15.19
C MET A 1 25.33 14.09 -13.80
N THR A 2 24.03 14.14 -13.53
CA THR A 2 23.46 14.67 -12.27
C THR A 2 22.28 13.82 -11.75
N SER A 3 21.88 12.76 -12.46
CA SER A 3 20.71 11.95 -12.11
C SER A 3 20.91 11.15 -10.83
N ASP A 4 22.11 10.61 -10.62
CA ASP A 4 22.31 9.58 -9.59
C ASP A 4 22.41 10.20 -8.19
N GLY A 5 23.03 11.38 -8.07
CA GLY A 5 23.08 12.12 -6.81
C GLY A 5 21.72 12.70 -6.40
N GLU A 6 20.92 13.18 -7.36
CA GLU A 6 19.57 13.66 -7.08
C GLU A 6 18.62 12.51 -6.72
N ALA A 7 18.75 11.36 -7.39
CA ALA A 7 17.99 10.15 -7.07
C ALA A 7 18.32 9.66 -5.65
N GLN A 8 19.61 9.62 -5.28
CA GLN A 8 20.05 9.22 -3.94
C GLN A 8 19.51 10.17 -2.86
N LEU A 9 19.64 11.48 -3.06
CA LEU A 9 19.12 12.48 -2.11
C LEU A 9 17.60 12.39 -1.94
N ARG A 10 16.86 12.08 -3.01
CA ARG A 10 15.41 11.83 -2.93
C ARG A 10 15.11 10.55 -2.14
N ALA A 11 15.85 9.47 -2.37
CA ALA A 11 15.70 8.22 -1.63
C ALA A 11 15.95 8.42 -0.14
N ASP A 12 17.02 9.12 0.24
CA ASP A 12 17.35 9.40 1.64
C ASP A 12 16.27 10.23 2.34
N ARG A 13 15.74 11.26 1.66
CA ARG A 13 14.62 12.07 2.19
C ARG A 13 13.36 11.24 2.39
N LEU A 14 13.06 10.30 1.50
CA LEU A 14 11.92 9.39 1.63
C LEU A 14 12.09 8.46 2.84
N LEU A 15 13.28 7.92 3.05
CA LEU A 15 13.57 7.07 4.22
C LEU A 15 13.39 7.84 5.54
N VAL A 16 13.84 9.09 5.61
CA VAL A 16 13.64 9.94 6.80
C VAL A 16 12.16 10.23 7.03
N ALA A 17 11.39 10.51 5.97
CA ALA A 17 9.96 10.74 6.08
C ALA A 17 9.20 9.49 6.56
N GLU A 18 9.51 8.30 6.01
CA GLU A 18 8.93 7.04 6.47
C GLU A 18 9.29 6.74 7.93
N ALA A 19 10.54 6.98 8.34
CA ALA A 19 10.95 6.80 9.73
C ALA A 19 10.21 7.75 10.69
N HIS A 20 9.98 8.99 10.25
CA HIS A 20 9.18 9.96 11.02
C HIS A 20 7.73 9.53 11.13
N ASP A 21 7.11 9.11 10.04
CA ASP A 21 5.72 8.61 10.06
C ASP A 21 5.59 7.38 10.99
N VAL A 22 6.55 6.45 10.94
CA VAL A 22 6.59 5.30 11.87
C VAL A 22 6.72 5.76 13.33
N ALA A 23 7.56 6.77 13.61
CA ALA A 23 7.67 7.34 14.95
C ALA A 23 6.38 8.03 15.42
N GLU A 24 5.58 8.57 14.50
CA GLU A 24 4.24 9.08 14.76
C GLU A 24 3.16 7.98 14.84
N GLY A 25 3.56 6.71 14.74
CA GLY A 25 2.69 5.54 14.86
C GLY A 25 1.94 5.17 13.58
N TRP A 26 2.37 5.67 12.42
CA TRP A 26 1.85 5.25 11.12
C TRP A 26 2.50 3.95 10.66
N HIS A 27 1.67 3.08 10.10
CA HIS A 27 2.13 1.91 9.36
C HIS A 27 1.46 1.90 8.00
N PHE A 28 2.24 1.56 6.97
CA PHE A 28 1.81 1.60 5.58
C PHE A 28 1.96 0.26 4.87
N LEU A 29 1.08 0.04 3.91
CA LEU A 29 1.10 -1.10 2.99
C LEU A 29 0.76 -0.60 1.59
N THR A 30 1.65 -0.85 0.63
CA THR A 30 1.43 -0.50 -0.78
C THR A 30 1.13 -1.76 -1.58
N VAL A 31 0.10 -1.69 -2.43
CA VAL A 31 -0.22 -2.71 -3.43
C VAL A 31 -0.06 -2.10 -4.80
N GLU A 32 0.89 -2.59 -5.59
CA GLU A 32 1.07 -2.24 -7.00
C GLU A 32 0.44 -3.31 -7.91
N ASN A 33 0.34 -2.99 -9.20
CA ASN A 33 -0.38 -3.76 -10.22
C ASN A 33 -1.89 -3.92 -9.94
N LEU A 34 -2.47 -2.96 -9.22
CA LEU A 34 -3.89 -2.82 -9.02
C LEU A 34 -4.50 -2.09 -10.23
N ALA A 35 -4.49 -2.73 -11.40
CA ALA A 35 -5.00 -2.15 -12.64
C ALA A 35 -6.41 -2.71 -12.93
N PRO A 36 -7.48 -1.88 -12.89
CA PRO A 36 -8.84 -2.32 -13.19
C PRO A 36 -9.03 -2.47 -14.71
N ASN A 37 -8.52 -3.54 -15.30
CA ASN A 37 -8.75 -3.86 -16.72
C ASN A 37 -9.97 -4.78 -16.86
N GLY A 38 -11.13 -4.23 -16.54
CA GLY A 38 -12.42 -4.92 -16.66
C GLY A 38 -13.06 -5.24 -15.31
N ARG A 39 -14.21 -5.92 -15.39
CA ARG A 39 -15.12 -6.10 -14.23
C ARG A 39 -14.53 -6.95 -13.11
N ALA A 40 -13.75 -7.98 -13.43
CA ALA A 40 -13.14 -8.85 -12.42
C ALA A 40 -12.10 -8.10 -11.58
N ASP A 41 -11.28 -7.27 -12.25
CA ASP A 41 -10.24 -6.49 -11.59
C ASP A 41 -10.83 -5.36 -10.73
N ALA A 42 -11.95 -4.76 -11.18
CA ALA A 42 -12.69 -3.78 -10.39
C ALA A 42 -13.26 -4.39 -9.09
N LEU A 43 -13.74 -5.63 -9.13
CA LEU A 43 -14.20 -6.32 -7.92
C LEU A 43 -13.05 -6.59 -6.95
N LEU A 44 -11.88 -6.99 -7.44
CA LEU A 44 -10.70 -7.18 -6.58
C LEU A 44 -10.23 -5.86 -5.97
N TYR A 45 -10.33 -4.75 -6.71
CA TYR A 45 -10.08 -3.40 -6.20
C TYR A 45 -11.05 -3.04 -5.07
N GLU A 46 -12.35 -3.27 -5.26
CA GLU A 46 -13.37 -3.07 -4.23
C GLU A 46 -13.12 -3.94 -2.99
N GLU A 47 -12.80 -5.23 -3.16
CA GLU A 47 -12.49 -6.11 -2.04
C GLU A 47 -11.23 -5.69 -1.26
N ALA A 48 -10.23 -5.10 -1.95
CA ALA A 48 -9.06 -4.54 -1.30
C ALA A 48 -9.41 -3.31 -0.44
N LEU A 49 -10.31 -2.45 -0.92
CA LEU A 49 -10.83 -1.31 -0.15
C LEU A 49 -11.66 -1.78 1.05
N ASP A 50 -12.57 -2.74 0.86
CA ASP A 50 -13.35 -3.33 1.94
C ASP A 50 -12.47 -3.96 3.02
N ALA A 51 -11.37 -4.62 2.63
CA ALA A 51 -10.39 -5.14 3.55
C ALA A 51 -9.71 -4.00 4.33
N PHE A 52 -9.34 -2.91 3.67
CA PHE A 52 -8.77 -1.76 4.34
C PHE A 52 -9.73 -1.11 5.34
N ASP A 53 -10.99 -0.89 4.97
CA ASP A 53 -12.00 -0.32 5.87
C ASP A 53 -12.19 -1.17 7.13
N ARG A 54 -12.18 -2.51 6.98
CA ARG A 54 -12.19 -3.43 8.13
C ARG A 54 -10.93 -3.35 8.97
N ALA A 55 -9.76 -3.18 8.35
CA ALA A 55 -8.51 -3.02 9.07
C ALA A 55 -8.53 -1.73 9.90
N VAL A 56 -8.97 -0.61 9.30
CA VAL A 56 -9.02 0.71 9.94
C VAL A 56 -10.05 0.78 11.06
N GLY A 57 -11.26 0.25 10.82
CA GLY A 57 -12.39 0.45 11.71
C GLY A 57 -12.72 1.94 11.84
N THR A 58 -12.68 2.48 13.06
CA THR A 58 -12.94 3.91 13.36
C THR A 58 -11.66 4.73 13.58
N ARG A 59 -10.49 4.18 13.24
CA ARG A 59 -9.19 4.80 13.52
C ARG A 59 -8.77 5.75 12.41
N GLU A 60 -7.77 6.57 12.73
CA GLU A 60 -7.20 7.47 11.74
C GLU A 60 -6.48 6.66 10.65
N CYS A 61 -6.77 7.02 9.41
CA CYS A 61 -6.25 6.32 8.24
C CYS A 61 -5.93 7.30 7.12
N ARG A 62 -5.10 6.83 6.20
CA ARG A 62 -4.76 7.50 4.94
C ARG A 62 -4.81 6.47 3.83
N HIS A 63 -5.23 6.87 2.64
CA HIS A 63 -5.02 6.08 1.46
C HIS A 63 -4.59 7.00 0.31
N ARG A 64 -3.77 6.48 -0.59
CA ARG A 64 -3.31 7.21 -1.77
C ARG A 64 -3.39 6.32 -2.99
N GLY A 65 -4.29 6.66 -3.90
CA GLY A 65 -4.37 6.03 -5.22
C GLY A 65 -3.21 6.45 -6.13
N ARG A 66 -2.71 5.49 -6.88
CA ARG A 66 -1.73 5.62 -7.97
C ARG A 66 -2.34 5.00 -9.23
N VAL A 67 -1.76 5.28 -10.39
CA VAL A 67 -2.26 4.79 -11.69
C VAL A 67 -2.44 3.27 -11.72
N HIS A 68 -1.56 2.53 -11.04
CA HIS A 68 -1.61 1.06 -10.95
C HIS A 68 -1.42 0.55 -9.51
N GLY A 69 -1.77 1.34 -8.51
CA GLY A 69 -1.50 0.94 -7.13
C GLY A 69 -2.23 1.75 -6.10
N LEU A 70 -2.17 1.28 -4.86
CA LEU A 70 -2.84 1.86 -3.72
C LEU A 70 -1.95 1.71 -2.48
N THR A 71 -1.66 2.84 -1.83
CA THR A 71 -0.97 2.83 -0.54
C THR A 71 -2.00 3.06 0.56
N PHE A 72 -2.04 2.14 1.52
CA PHE A 72 -2.85 2.18 2.74
C PHE A 72 -2.00 2.64 3.91
N GLY A 73 -2.53 3.48 4.78
CA GLY A 73 -1.90 3.98 5.99
C GLY A 73 -2.84 3.88 7.18
N ILE A 74 -2.38 3.31 8.29
CA ILE A 74 -3.14 3.17 9.53
C ILE A 74 -2.30 3.73 10.67
N ARG A 75 -2.89 4.57 11.54
CA ARG A 75 -2.21 5.12 12.72
C ARG A 75 -2.73 4.53 14.04
N GLY A 76 -1.89 4.59 15.07
CA GLY A 76 -2.25 4.40 16.47
C GLY A 76 -2.02 2.98 16.99
N ASP A 77 -2.46 2.71 18.22
CA ASP A 77 -2.17 1.46 18.93
C ASP A 77 -2.55 0.24 18.11
N HIS A 78 -1.65 -0.73 17.98
CA HIS A 78 -1.83 -1.96 17.18
C HIS A 78 -1.93 -1.73 15.66
N ALA A 79 -1.51 -0.57 15.13
CA ALA A 79 -1.48 -0.32 13.68
C ALA A 79 -0.64 -1.35 12.92
N GLU A 80 0.49 -1.79 13.48
CA GLU A 80 1.29 -2.90 12.93
C GLU A 80 0.47 -4.19 12.75
N GLN A 81 -0.32 -4.57 13.76
CA GLN A 81 -1.13 -5.80 13.74
C GLN A 81 -2.26 -5.69 12.70
N ARG A 82 -2.86 -4.49 12.57
CA ARG A 82 -3.89 -4.20 11.55
C ARG A 82 -3.32 -4.26 10.14
N ILE A 83 -2.15 -3.67 9.92
CA ILE A 83 -1.45 -3.73 8.63
C ILE A 83 -1.03 -5.17 8.31
N ALA A 84 -0.52 -5.93 9.28
CA ALA A 84 -0.19 -7.34 9.09
C ALA A 84 -1.43 -8.20 8.78
N TRP A 85 -2.58 -7.89 9.38
CA TRP A 85 -3.86 -8.51 9.02
C TRP A 85 -4.28 -8.14 7.60
N LEU A 86 -4.21 -6.87 7.23
CA LEU A 86 -4.54 -6.38 5.89
C LEU A 86 -3.67 -7.06 4.84
N ARG A 87 -2.35 -7.13 5.05
CA ARG A 87 -1.40 -7.84 4.18
C ARG A 87 -1.83 -9.28 3.92
N ARG A 88 -2.13 -10.04 4.98
CA ARG A 88 -2.62 -11.42 4.84
C ARG A 88 -3.91 -11.51 4.06
N ARG A 89 -4.82 -10.55 4.24
CA ARG A 89 -6.09 -10.51 3.50
C ARG A 89 -5.85 -10.23 2.02
N LEU A 90 -4.99 -9.27 1.68
CA LEU A 90 -4.66 -8.93 0.30
C LEU A 90 -3.85 -10.03 -0.41
N GLU A 91 -2.94 -10.71 0.29
CA GLU A 91 -2.26 -11.92 -0.22
C GLU A 91 -3.26 -13.03 -0.58
N ALA A 92 -4.33 -13.20 0.22
CA ALA A 92 -5.37 -14.18 -0.07
C ALA A 92 -6.28 -13.78 -1.25
N LEU A 93 -6.38 -12.48 -1.54
CA LEU A 93 -7.10 -11.94 -2.70
C LEU A 93 -6.22 -11.84 -3.94
N ARG A 94 -4.91 -12.08 -3.81
CA ARG A 94 -3.95 -11.86 -4.89
C ARG A 94 -4.32 -12.71 -6.11
N PRO A 95 -4.62 -12.10 -7.26
CA PRO A 95 -4.90 -12.84 -8.48
C PRO A 95 -3.64 -13.58 -8.96
N PRO A 96 -3.76 -14.80 -9.51
CA PRO A 96 -2.61 -15.53 -10.03
C PRO A 96 -1.94 -14.79 -11.20
N ALA A 97 -2.74 -14.13 -12.03
CA ALA A 97 -2.29 -13.25 -13.10
C ALA A 97 -3.36 -12.21 -13.46
N LEU A 98 -2.91 -11.03 -13.87
CA LEU A 98 -3.64 -9.87 -14.37
C LEU A 98 -3.17 -9.58 -15.79
N PRO A 99 -4.09 -9.39 -16.76
CA PRO A 99 -3.73 -9.10 -18.14
C PRO A 99 -2.85 -7.84 -18.26
N GLY A 100 -1.60 -8.02 -18.71
CA GLY A 100 -0.65 -6.93 -18.95
C GLY A 100 0.16 -6.45 -17.74
N PHE A 101 -0.15 -6.91 -16.52
CA PHE A 101 0.45 -6.40 -15.27
C PHE A 101 1.03 -7.48 -14.35
N GLY A 102 0.89 -8.78 -14.67
CA GLY A 102 1.45 -9.86 -13.85
C GLY A 102 0.58 -10.14 -12.64
N THR A 103 1.03 -9.95 -11.41
CA THR A 103 0.21 -10.12 -10.20
C THR A 103 0.41 -8.93 -9.27
N TRP A 104 -0.39 -8.83 -8.20
CA TRP A 104 -0.21 -7.80 -7.18
C TRP A 104 1.16 -7.92 -6.54
N ASP A 105 1.81 -6.77 -6.37
CA ASP A 105 3.04 -6.63 -5.62
C ASP A 105 2.74 -5.88 -4.33
N ILE A 106 2.80 -6.60 -3.21
CA ILE A 106 2.38 -6.12 -1.89
C ILE A 106 3.65 -5.87 -1.07
N ARG A 107 3.86 -4.61 -0.67
CA ARG A 107 5.07 -4.15 0.01
C ARG A 107 4.73 -3.35 1.26
N ASP A 108 5.54 -3.50 2.29
CA ASP A 108 5.44 -2.66 3.49
C ASP A 108 6.09 -1.30 3.21
N GLY A 109 5.47 -0.24 3.73
CA GLY A 109 5.90 1.14 3.51
C GLY A 109 5.04 1.92 2.51
N ALA A 110 5.29 3.22 2.42
CA ALA A 110 4.51 4.14 1.61
C ALA A 110 5.07 4.32 0.19
N ARG A 111 6.28 3.79 -0.05
CA ARG A 111 7.03 3.82 -1.31
C ARG A 111 6.49 2.89 -2.39
#